data_AF-A0A1H1RLJ8-F1
#
_entry.id   AF-A0A1H1RLJ8-F1
#
_cell.length_a   1.000
_cell.length_b   1.000
_cell.length_c   1.000
_cell.angle_alpha   90.00
_cell.angle_beta   90.00
_cell.angle_gamma   90.00
#
_symmetry.space_group_name_H-M   'P 1'
#
loop_
_entity.id
_entity.type
_entity.pdbx_description
1 polymer ?
#
loop_
_entity_poly.entity_id
_entity_poly.type
_entity_poly.pdbx_seq_one_letter_code
_entity_poly.pdbx_strand_id
1 'polypeptide(L)'
;MPSPFQQLCAELTAVLTPALVAAGYRAPGIPFDRHNVCYEFRREAAHGRETIAILFNRRRSAGFGVQLFIEPPVGLAELERRGGTLLVGTLSPSRTLWPFPVRTFGQRPGLLARLRGRAAPSPAEAVRALLALLPEVEAWWGEPGSSPHIVVGTLRYPGRQGNS
;
A
#
# COMPACT_ATOMS: atom_id res chain seq x y z
N MET A 1 15.33 -2.17 24.40
CA MET A 1 14.73 -1.17 23.48
C MET A 1 14.03 -1.90 22.34
N PRO A 2 12.82 -1.48 21.93
CA PRO A 2 12.11 -2.11 20.81
C PRO A 2 12.91 -1.93 19.51
N SER A 3 12.93 -2.96 18.67
CA SER A 3 13.56 -2.90 17.35
C SER A 3 12.85 -1.88 16.45
N PRO A 4 13.50 -1.33 15.42
CA PRO A 4 12.87 -0.41 14.47
C PRO A 4 11.60 -0.98 13.80
N PHE A 5 11.55 -2.29 13.57
CA PHE A 5 10.36 -2.94 13.03
C PHE A 5 9.22 -2.98 14.05
N GLN A 6 9.50 -3.29 15.32
CA GLN A 6 8.50 -3.24 16.39
C GLN A 6 7.95 -1.83 16.59
N GLN A 7 8.81 -0.81 16.50
CA GLN A 7 8.38 0.59 16.53
C GLN A 7 7.46 0.90 15.34
N LEU A 8 7.79 0.42 14.13
CA LEU A 8 6.92 0.58 12.97
C LEU A 8 5.56 -0.09 13.14
N CYS A 9 5.51 -1.32 13.65
CA CYS A 9 4.23 -1.99 13.94
C CYS A 9 3.40 -1.20 14.97
N ALA A 10 4.04 -0.64 16.01
CA ALA A 10 3.38 0.19 17.00
C ALA A 10 2.81 1.47 16.38
N GLU A 11 3.59 2.17 15.55
CA GLU A 11 3.15 3.38 14.84
C GLU A 11 2.00 3.10 13.86
N LEU A 12 2.07 2.02 13.08
CA LEU A 12 0.98 1.62 12.17
C LEU A 12 -0.30 1.28 12.95
N THR A 13 -0.18 0.68 14.13
CA THR A 13 -1.32 0.34 14.97
C THR A 13 -1.90 1.58 15.65
N ALA A 14 -1.06 2.44 16.22
CA ALA A 14 -1.49 3.58 17.02
C ALA A 14 -1.91 4.79 16.18
N VAL A 15 -1.35 4.95 14.97
CA VAL A 15 -1.51 6.18 14.17
C VAL A 15 -2.20 5.89 12.84
N LEU A 16 -1.72 4.92 12.05
CA LEU A 16 -2.32 4.64 10.73
C LEU A 16 -3.71 4.00 10.86
N THR A 17 -3.85 2.98 11.70
CA THR A 17 -5.11 2.22 11.82
C THR A 17 -6.29 3.11 12.21
N PRO A 18 -6.21 3.98 13.23
CA PRO A 18 -7.32 4.87 13.56
C PRO A 18 -7.65 5.86 12.45
N ALA A 19 -6.65 6.38 11.73
CA ALA A 19 -6.86 7.30 10.63
C ALA A 19 -7.62 6.64 9.46
N LEU A 20 -7.26 5.41 9.09
CA LEU A 20 -7.96 4.66 8.05
C LEU A 20 -9.38 4.26 8.48
N VAL A 21 -9.57 3.88 9.75
CA VAL A 21 -10.91 3.60 10.29
C VAL A 21 -11.79 4.85 10.27
N ALA A 22 -11.24 6.02 10.62
CA ALA A 22 -11.95 7.30 10.53
C ALA A 22 -12.31 7.67 9.08
N ALA A 23 -11.50 7.25 8.10
CA ALA A 23 -11.79 7.40 6.67
C ALA A 23 -12.77 6.34 6.12
N GLY A 24 -13.35 5.50 6.98
CA GLY A 24 -14.38 4.52 6.62
C GLY A 24 -13.86 3.13 6.24
N TYR A 25 -12.56 2.86 6.36
CA TYR A 25 -12.01 1.54 6.06
C TYR A 25 -12.18 0.59 7.24
N ARG A 26 -12.57 -0.65 6.95
CA ARG A 26 -12.50 -1.76 7.90
C ARG A 26 -11.06 -2.25 8.02
N ALA A 27 -10.55 -2.26 9.25
CA ALA A 27 -9.24 -2.80 9.59
C ALA A 27 -9.18 -4.33 9.41
N PRO A 28 -7.99 -4.93 9.22
CA PRO A 28 -7.82 -6.38 8.99
C PRO A 28 -8.19 -7.27 10.19
N GLY A 29 -8.53 -6.68 11.35
CA GLY A 29 -8.92 -7.43 12.56
C GLY A 29 -7.76 -8.12 13.29
N ILE A 30 -6.53 -7.99 12.78
CA ILE A 30 -5.30 -8.48 13.38
C ILE A 30 -4.30 -7.33 13.56
N PRO A 31 -3.51 -7.32 14.64
CA PRO A 31 -2.50 -6.30 14.86
C PRO A 31 -1.33 -6.46 13.87
N PHE A 32 -0.62 -5.36 13.61
CA PHE A 32 0.63 -5.43 12.85
C PHE A 32 1.69 -6.19 13.65
N ASP A 33 2.18 -7.27 13.06
CA ASP A 33 3.21 -8.13 13.61
C ASP A 33 4.22 -8.60 12.56
N ARG A 34 5.17 -9.43 13.00
CA ARG A 34 6.18 -10.04 12.13
C ARG A 34 5.62 -11.18 11.28
N HIS A 35 4.53 -11.82 11.66
CA HIS A 35 4.07 -13.07 11.07
C HIS A 35 3.31 -12.86 9.77
N ASN A 36 2.65 -11.70 9.59
CA ASN A 36 1.94 -11.39 8.36
C ASN A 36 2.72 -10.40 7.49
N VAL A 37 2.62 -10.59 6.18
CA VAL A 37 3.30 -9.77 5.16
C VAL A 37 2.36 -8.79 4.46
N CYS A 38 1.05 -9.01 4.56
CA CYS A 38 0.01 -8.18 3.95
C CYS A 38 -1.07 -7.87 4.99
N TYR A 39 -1.47 -6.61 5.05
CA TYR A 39 -2.56 -6.12 5.89
C TYR A 39 -3.48 -5.27 5.02
N GLU A 40 -4.74 -5.65 4.92
CA GLU A 40 -5.69 -5.02 4.01
C GLU A 40 -6.74 -4.23 4.77
N PHE A 41 -6.89 -2.96 4.38
CA PHE A 41 -7.94 -2.07 4.83
C PHE A 41 -8.95 -1.92 3.69
N ARG A 42 -10.22 -2.20 3.97
CA ARG A 42 -11.24 -2.33 2.93
C ARG A 42 -12.42 -1.40 3.16
N ARG A 43 -12.90 -0.74 2.12
CA ARG A 43 -14.10 0.11 2.15
C ARG A 43 -14.98 -0.24 0.94
N GLU A 44 -16.28 -0.35 1.17
CA GLU A 44 -17.25 -0.54 0.08
C GLU A 44 -17.55 0.82 -0.58
N ALA A 45 -17.53 0.85 -1.91
CA ALA A 45 -17.80 2.03 -2.72
C ALA A 45 -18.66 1.69 -3.95
N ALA A 46 -19.14 2.71 -4.66
CA ALA A 46 -20.04 2.53 -5.81
C ALA A 46 -19.43 1.70 -6.95
N HIS A 47 -18.11 1.77 -7.13
CA HIS A 47 -17.38 1.09 -8.20
C HIS A 47 -16.81 -0.28 -7.80
N GLY A 48 -17.02 -0.69 -6.55
CA GLY A 48 -16.47 -1.92 -5.98
C GLY A 48 -15.85 -1.67 -4.61
N ARG A 49 -15.06 -2.64 -4.16
CA ARG A 49 -14.39 -2.60 -2.87
C ARG A 49 -12.99 -2.03 -3.01
N GLU A 50 -12.80 -0.84 -2.47
CA GLU A 50 -11.51 -0.16 -2.40
C GLU A 50 -10.65 -0.81 -1.32
N THR A 51 -9.41 -1.13 -1.68
CA THR A 51 -8.46 -1.77 -0.77
C THR A 51 -7.14 -1.01 -0.71
N ILE A 52 -6.71 -0.69 0.50
CA ILE A 52 -5.36 -0.24 0.82
C ILE A 52 -4.63 -1.40 1.48
N ALA A 53 -3.65 -1.97 0.78
CA ALA A 53 -2.83 -3.08 1.24
C ALA A 53 -1.45 -2.58 1.71
N ILE A 54 -1.14 -2.79 2.98
CA ILE A 54 0.18 -2.52 3.56
C ILE A 54 1.03 -3.78 3.47
N LEU A 55 2.18 -3.68 2.80
CA LEU A 55 3.05 -4.81 2.47
C LEU A 55 4.39 -4.71 3.17
N PHE A 56 4.72 -5.67 4.03
CA PHE A 56 6.06 -5.80 4.58
C PHE A 56 6.93 -6.70 3.70
N ASN A 57 8.23 -6.38 3.63
CA ASN A 57 9.17 -7.29 3.00
C ASN A 57 9.42 -8.52 3.88
N ARG A 58 9.77 -9.65 3.26
CA ARG A 58 10.10 -10.90 3.98
C ARG A 58 11.29 -10.76 4.93
N ARG A 59 12.18 -9.78 4.67
CA ARG A 59 13.33 -9.45 5.52
C ARG A 59 12.96 -8.61 6.74
N ARG A 60 11.69 -8.18 6.85
CA ARG A 60 11.10 -7.42 7.96
C ARG A 60 11.94 -6.20 8.36
N SER A 61 12.41 -5.46 7.35
CA SER A 61 13.00 -4.14 7.60
C SER A 61 11.93 -3.19 8.13
N ALA A 62 12.34 -2.13 8.83
CA ALA A 62 11.45 -1.04 9.24
C ALA A 62 11.02 -0.16 8.06
N GLY A 63 10.32 -0.79 7.10
CA GLY A 63 9.74 -0.14 5.93
C GLY A 63 8.69 -1.04 5.29
N PHE A 64 7.79 -0.41 4.54
CA PHE A 64 6.61 -1.05 3.97
C PHE A 64 6.25 -0.46 2.60
N GLY A 65 5.64 -1.28 1.75
CA GLY A 65 4.99 -0.84 0.53
C GLY A 65 3.50 -0.61 0.76
N VAL A 66 2.86 0.12 -0.15
CA VAL A 66 1.41 0.31 -0.15
C VAL A 66 0.89 0.05 -1.56
N GLN A 67 -0.07 -0.87 -1.65
CA GLN A 67 -0.79 -1.17 -2.89
C GLN A 67 -2.25 -0.77 -2.74
N LEU A 68 -2.81 -0.29 -3.85
CA LEU A 68 -4.15 0.21 -4.00
C LEU A 68 -4.83 -0.62 -5.08
N PHE A 69 -6.04 -1.10 -4.85
CA PHE A 69 -6.83 -1.74 -5.90
C PHE A 69 -8.32 -1.68 -5.58
N ILE A 70 -9.13 -1.73 -6.64
CA ILE A 70 -10.59 -1.81 -6.54
C ILE A 70 -10.99 -3.22 -6.95
N GLU A 71 -11.42 -4.01 -6.00
CA GLU A 71 -12.05 -5.28 -6.30
C GLU A 71 -13.43 -5.03 -6.92
N PRO A 72 -13.72 -5.60 -8.10
CA PRO A 72 -15.00 -5.38 -8.75
C PRO A 72 -16.15 -5.98 -7.92
N PRO A 73 -17.40 -5.49 -8.06
CA PRO A 73 -18.54 -5.99 -7.28
C PRO A 73 -18.80 -7.50 -7.40
N VAL A 74 -18.39 -8.11 -8.52
CA VAL A 74 -18.47 -9.56 -8.76
C VAL A 74 -17.44 -10.37 -7.95
N GLY A 75 -16.49 -9.69 -7.32
CA GLY A 75 -15.41 -10.27 -6.50
C GLY A 75 -14.18 -10.70 -7.29
N LEU A 76 -13.04 -10.81 -6.61
CA LEU A 76 -11.78 -11.27 -7.22
C LEU A 76 -11.86 -12.73 -7.71
N ALA A 77 -12.58 -13.60 -7.01
CA ALA A 77 -12.73 -15.01 -7.41
C ALA A 77 -13.39 -15.16 -8.79
N GLU A 78 -14.34 -14.28 -9.11
CA GLU A 78 -15.00 -14.30 -10.41
C GLU A 78 -14.11 -13.72 -11.52
N LEU A 79 -13.34 -12.68 -11.20
CA LEU A 79 -12.31 -12.13 -12.09
C LEU A 79 -11.23 -13.19 -12.41
N GLU A 80 -10.79 -13.95 -11.41
CA GLU A 80 -9.89 -15.08 -11.57
C GLU A 80 -10.46 -16.18 -12.45
N ARG A 81 -11.76 -16.47 -12.29
CA ARG A 81 -12.43 -17.54 -13.04
C ARG A 81 -12.67 -17.17 -14.50
N ARG A 82 -13.25 -15.99 -14.76
CA ARG A 82 -13.61 -15.53 -16.12
C ARG A 82 -12.42 -14.95 -16.89
N GLY A 83 -11.38 -14.56 -16.17
CA GLY A 83 -10.31 -13.75 -16.72
C GLY A 83 -10.70 -12.28 -16.75
N GLY A 84 -9.68 -11.43 -16.79
CA GLY A 84 -9.87 -9.98 -16.77
C GLY A 84 -8.63 -9.24 -16.29
N THR A 85 -8.80 -7.97 -15.99
CA THR A 85 -7.72 -7.09 -15.55
C THR A 85 -8.14 -6.34 -14.30
N LEU A 86 -7.31 -6.39 -13.28
CA LEU A 86 -7.44 -5.57 -12.08
C LEU A 86 -6.51 -4.37 -12.18
N LEU A 87 -7.05 -3.17 -12.00
CA LEU A 87 -6.24 -1.97 -11.89
C LEU A 87 -5.58 -1.91 -10.52
N VAL A 88 -4.28 -1.65 -10.50
CA VAL A 88 -3.51 -1.52 -9.26
C VAL A 88 -2.74 -0.20 -9.24
N GLY A 89 -2.69 0.44 -8.08
CA GLY A 89 -1.84 1.58 -7.80
C GLY A 89 -0.76 1.17 -6.80
N THR A 90 0.49 1.56 -7.02
CA THR A 90 1.55 1.41 -6.02
C THR A 90 1.98 2.78 -5.55
N LEU A 91 1.84 3.05 -4.26
CA LEU A 91 2.13 4.36 -3.67
C LEU A 91 3.61 4.47 -3.29
N SER A 92 4.17 5.65 -3.53
CA SER A 92 5.55 6.02 -3.21
C SER A 92 5.59 7.23 -2.27
N PRO A 93 6.44 7.25 -1.24
CA PRO A 93 6.61 8.42 -0.35
C PRO A 93 7.26 9.63 -1.05
N SER A 94 7.76 9.44 -2.26
CA SER A 94 8.35 10.50 -3.08
C SER A 94 7.75 10.48 -4.46
N ARG A 95 7.60 11.66 -5.08
CA ARG A 95 7.14 11.80 -6.46
C ARG A 95 7.87 10.82 -7.37
N THR A 96 7.12 9.98 -8.07
CA THR A 96 7.66 9.03 -9.02
C THR A 96 7.82 9.73 -10.36
N LEU A 97 9.07 10.03 -10.71
CA LEU A 97 9.42 10.41 -12.07
C LEU A 97 9.62 9.10 -12.83
N TRP A 98 8.87 8.86 -13.90
CA TRP A 98 9.12 7.68 -14.73
C TRP A 98 10.52 7.81 -15.39
N PRO A 99 11.35 6.74 -15.46
CA PRO A 99 11.09 5.34 -15.14
C PRO A 99 11.62 4.87 -13.76
N PHE A 100 11.73 5.75 -12.77
CA PHE A 100 12.32 5.40 -11.47
C PHE A 100 11.43 4.41 -10.66
N PRO A 101 12.05 3.47 -9.92
CA PRO A 101 11.32 2.46 -9.17
C PRO A 101 10.51 3.06 -8.00
N VAL A 102 9.34 2.48 -7.75
CA VAL A 102 8.51 2.83 -6.59
C VAL A 102 9.27 2.56 -5.30
N ARG A 103 9.30 3.55 -4.41
CA ARG A 103 10.05 3.47 -3.16
C ARG A 103 9.14 2.99 -2.03
N THR A 104 9.70 2.21 -1.12
CA THR A 104 8.99 1.83 0.12
C THR A 104 9.07 2.95 1.15
N PHE A 105 8.02 3.08 1.95
CA PHE A 105 8.02 3.93 3.13
C PHE A 105 9.03 3.40 4.14
N GLY A 106 9.79 4.30 4.79
CA GLY A 106 10.87 3.90 5.70
C GLY A 106 12.13 3.33 5.01
N GLN A 107 12.18 3.32 3.66
CA GLN A 107 13.37 2.87 2.95
C GLN A 107 14.59 3.72 3.35
N ARG A 108 15.66 3.03 3.75
CA ARG A 108 16.94 3.70 4.04
C ARG A 108 17.43 4.47 2.81
N PRO A 109 17.95 5.69 2.99
CA PRO A 109 18.54 6.46 1.90
C PRO A 109 19.70 5.68 1.26
N GLY A 110 19.82 5.79 -0.06
CA GLY A 110 20.94 5.22 -0.81
C GLY A 110 22.28 5.85 -0.42
N LEU A 111 23.39 5.22 -0.83
CA LEU A 111 24.74 5.59 -0.40
C LEU A 111 25.04 7.09 -0.62
N LEU A 112 24.70 7.64 -1.79
CA LEU A 112 24.89 9.05 -2.12
C LEU A 112 24.09 10.01 -1.22
N ALA A 113 22.86 9.63 -0.84
CA ALA A 113 22.05 10.44 0.06
C ALA A 113 22.57 10.39 1.51
N ARG A 114 23.16 9.25 1.92
CA ARG A 114 23.85 9.13 3.20
C ARG A 114 25.12 9.98 3.25
N LEU A 115 25.89 10.02 2.16
CA LEU A 115 27.07 10.90 2.04
C LEU A 115 26.70 12.39 2.09
N ARG A 116 25.48 12.75 1.68
CA ARG A 116 24.91 14.10 1.83
C ARG A 116 24.26 14.36 3.20
N GLY A 117 24.50 13.50 4.19
CA GLY A 117 24.00 13.68 5.56
C GLY A 117 22.50 13.38 5.75
N ARG A 118 21.82 12.78 4.77
CA ARG A 118 20.39 12.47 4.89
C ARG A 118 20.18 11.28 5.83
N ALA A 119 19.53 11.52 6.95
CA ALA A 119 19.17 10.47 7.92
C ALA A 119 18.15 9.48 7.33
N ALA A 120 18.11 8.27 7.87
CA ALA A 120 17.05 7.32 7.57
C ALA A 120 15.73 7.80 8.20
N PRO A 121 14.59 7.72 7.49
CA PRO A 121 13.31 8.05 8.07
C PRO A 121 13.02 7.15 9.27
N SER A 122 12.59 7.75 10.36
CA SER A 122 12.05 7.04 11.52
C SER A 122 10.72 6.35 11.15
N PRO A 123 10.31 5.32 11.92
CA PRO A 123 9.02 4.67 11.71
C PRO A 123 7.83 5.65 11.73
N ALA A 124 7.83 6.61 12.65
CA ALA A 124 6.79 7.64 12.74
C ALA A 124 6.77 8.57 11.51
N GLU A 125 7.93 8.94 10.96
CA GLU A 125 8.00 9.70 9.70
C GLU A 125 7.48 8.90 8.51
N ALA A 126 7.76 7.59 8.45
CA ALA A 126 7.25 6.72 7.40
C ALA A 126 5.72 6.63 7.42
N VAL A 127 5.12 6.50 8.62
CA VAL A 127 3.66 6.47 8.77
C VAL A 127 3.04 7.84 8.45
N ARG A 128 3.62 8.94 8.93
CA ARG A 128 3.14 10.29 8.61
C ARG A 128 3.21 10.61 7.13
N ALA A 129 4.24 10.13 6.42
CA ALA A 129 4.34 10.27 4.98
C ALA A 129 3.21 9.56 4.24
N LEU A 130 2.78 8.37 4.69
CA LEU A 130 1.60 7.70 4.14
C LEU A 130 0.33 8.51 4.42
N LEU A 131 0.12 8.96 5.65
CA LEU A 131 -1.07 9.74 6.02
C LEU A 131 -1.22 11.01 5.18
N ALA A 132 -0.10 11.69 4.89
CA ALA A 132 -0.09 12.88 4.05
C ALA A 132 -0.53 12.62 2.60
N LEU A 133 -0.48 11.36 2.13
CA LEU A 133 -0.89 10.96 0.79
C LEU A 133 -2.33 10.43 0.72
N LEU A 134 -3.03 10.26 1.84
CA LEU A 134 -4.43 9.78 1.82
C LEU A 134 -5.36 10.64 0.96
N PRO A 135 -5.30 11.98 0.96
CA PRO A 135 -6.13 12.78 0.05
C PRO A 135 -5.87 12.49 -1.43
N GLU A 136 -4.62 12.16 -1.79
CA GLU A 136 -4.25 11.78 -3.15
C GLU A 136 -4.76 10.38 -3.50
N VAL A 137 -4.77 9.45 -2.53
CA VAL A 137 -5.39 8.13 -2.66
C VAL A 137 -6.91 8.26 -2.90
N GLU A 138 -7.58 9.12 -2.14
CA GLU A 138 -9.02 9.37 -2.31
C GLU A 138 -9.35 9.95 -3.69
N ALA A 139 -8.54 10.90 -4.17
CA ALA A 139 -8.68 11.42 -5.54
C ALA A 139 -8.45 10.33 -6.60
N TRP A 140 -7.48 9.45 -6.38
CA TRP A 140 -7.16 8.35 -7.29
C TRP A 140 -8.28 7.32 -7.44
N TRP A 141 -9.10 7.09 -6.40
CA TRP A 141 -10.26 6.19 -6.51
C TRP A 141 -11.29 6.68 -7.53
N GLY A 142 -11.51 7.99 -7.61
CA GLY A 142 -12.44 8.61 -8.55
C GLY A 142 -11.87 8.73 -9.97
N GLU A 143 -10.58 9.03 -10.09
CA GLU A 143 -9.90 9.16 -11.39
C GLU A 143 -8.55 8.42 -11.40
N PRO A 144 -8.57 7.10 -11.65
CA PRO A 144 -7.35 6.31 -11.68
C PRO A 144 -6.50 6.63 -12.92
N GLY A 145 -5.43 7.41 -12.76
CA GLY A 145 -4.51 7.72 -13.86
C GLY A 145 -3.59 8.91 -13.65
N SER A 146 -3.98 9.85 -12.79
CA SER A 146 -3.21 11.07 -12.53
C SER A 146 -2.78 11.13 -11.07
N SER A 147 -1.53 10.77 -10.78
CA SER A 147 -0.95 10.97 -9.47
C SER A 147 0.58 10.99 -9.54
N PRO A 148 1.24 12.02 -8.96
CA PRO A 148 2.69 12.05 -8.87
C PRO A 148 3.27 10.99 -7.92
N HIS A 149 2.47 10.39 -7.02
CA HIS A 149 2.94 9.40 -6.04
C HIS A 149 2.43 7.98 -6.27
N ILE A 150 1.45 7.78 -7.15
CA ILE A 150 0.83 6.48 -7.43
C ILE A 150 1.24 6.05 -8.84
N VAL A 151 2.02 4.98 -8.90
CA VAL A 151 2.32 4.32 -10.17
C VAL A 151 1.21 3.33 -10.47
N VAL A 152 0.51 3.57 -11.57
CA VAL A 152 -0.58 2.71 -12.04
C VAL A 152 -0.02 1.51 -12.80
N GLY A 153 -0.57 0.34 -12.51
CA GLY A 153 -0.29 -0.91 -13.19
C GLY A 153 -1.57 -1.73 -13.35
N THR A 154 -1.44 -2.89 -13.98
CA THR A 154 -2.54 -3.82 -14.16
C THR A 154 -2.10 -5.24 -13.82
N LEU A 155 -2.95 -5.98 -13.10
CA LEU A 155 -2.80 -7.42 -12.88
C LEU A 155 -3.76 -8.15 -13.81
N ARG A 156 -3.21 -9.00 -14.67
CA ARG A 156 -3.99 -9.80 -15.62
C ARG A 156 -4.31 -11.16 -15.03
N TYR A 157 -5.59 -11.49 -15.03
CA TYR A 157 -6.08 -12.82 -14.69
C TYR A 157 -6.41 -13.55 -15.99
N PRO A 158 -5.77 -14.70 -16.28
CA PRO A 158 -5.96 -15.40 -17.54
C PRO A 158 -7.31 -16.10 -17.67
N GLY A 159 -8.05 -16.25 -16.55
CA GLY A 159 -9.24 -17.09 -16.50
C GLY A 159 -8.89 -18.57 -16.36
N ARG A 160 -9.81 -19.37 -15.83
CA ARG A 160 -9.70 -20.83 -15.93
C ARG A 160 -10.20 -21.23 -17.31
N GLN A 161 -9.29 -21.62 -18.20
CA GLN A 161 -9.69 -22.41 -19.36
C GLN A 161 -10.26 -23.73 -18.82
N GLY A 162 -11.54 -23.99 -19.09
CA GLY A 162 -12.12 -25.27 -18.76
C GLY A 162 -11.37 -26.35 -19.53
N ASN A 163 -10.66 -27.24 -18.83
CA ASN A 163 -10.38 -28.55 -19.40
C ASN A 163 -11.74 -29.21 -19.61
N SER A 164 -12.26 -29.06 -20.83
CA SER A 164 -13.39 -29.83 -21.34
C SER A 164 -12.87 -31.15 -21.87
#